data_AF-A0A537W634-F1
#
_entry.id   AF-A0A537W634-F1
#
_cell.length_a   1.000
_cell.length_b   1.000
_cell.length_c   1.000
_cell.angle_alpha   90.00
_cell.angle_beta   90.00
_cell.angle_gamma   90.00
#
_symmetry.space_group_name_H-M   'P 1'
#
loop_
_entity.id
_entity.type
_entity.pdbx_description
1 polymer ?
#
loop_
_entity_poly.entity_id
_entity_poly.type
_entity_poly.pdbx_seq_one_letter_code
_entity_poly.pdbx_strand_id
1 'polypeptide(L)'
;MFVAAVLFADLLATSAAAALEPQTIKFTSASPSPGIVGGPTYHVTAMGGGSGEPVLFTIDESSAGACTISESTVRFVAAGTCTIDANQAAGGEFAAAPQATQSITVTAPPVTIVPGPGPPPAPPPSPAPSPPPRPGPTPNSKFTAGKSSFEPATGRVIFVETITDPGTFRWMLTVPNGKFGVFASRSKCRVGLVRLAGKCRPSRVIFSMGTASVPAGVVIFKLRPSPSALKVLKNALKRKQGVLVTATFTFQSSRGGSPVSHTQTIRVKLRK
;
A
#
# COMPACT_ATOMS: atom_id res chain seq x y z
N MET A 1 -2.15 -32.08 -78.24
CA MET A 1 -2.50 -33.11 -77.25
C MET A 1 -1.87 -32.69 -75.93
N PHE A 2 -2.67 -32.66 -74.87
CA PHE A 2 -2.43 -32.18 -73.49
C PHE A 2 -1.09 -32.66 -72.88
N VAL A 3 -0.42 -31.97 -71.93
CA VAL A 3 -0.85 -31.64 -70.55
C VAL A 3 -0.01 -30.48 -69.97
N ALA A 4 -0.66 -29.61 -69.19
CA ALA A 4 -0.06 -28.59 -68.35
C ALA A 4 0.42 -29.16 -67.00
N ALA A 5 1.55 -28.66 -66.48
CA ALA A 5 1.91 -28.77 -65.07
C ALA A 5 2.33 -27.40 -64.54
N VAL A 6 1.75 -27.03 -63.40
CA VAL A 6 1.74 -25.71 -62.76
C VAL A 6 2.62 -25.76 -61.50
N LEU A 7 3.21 -24.60 -61.15
CA LEU A 7 3.86 -24.22 -59.86
C LEU A 7 5.24 -24.86 -59.58
N PHE A 8 6.25 -24.15 -59.11
CA PHE A 8 6.25 -23.03 -58.16
C PHE A 8 7.21 -21.91 -58.57
N ALA A 9 6.72 -20.67 -58.52
CA ALA A 9 7.58 -19.52 -58.31
C ALA A 9 8.14 -19.62 -56.89
N ASP A 10 9.45 -19.82 -56.73
CA ASP A 10 10.11 -19.62 -55.45
C ASP A 10 10.20 -18.11 -55.22
N LEU A 11 9.11 -17.59 -54.64
CA LEU A 11 9.08 -16.30 -53.99
C LEU A 11 10.08 -16.41 -52.84
N LEU A 12 11.32 -15.95 -53.03
CA LEU A 12 12.16 -15.53 -51.92
C LEU A 12 11.42 -14.37 -51.24
N ALA A 13 10.52 -14.72 -50.33
CA ALA A 13 10.01 -13.81 -49.33
C ALA A 13 11.23 -13.38 -48.52
N THR A 14 11.84 -12.27 -48.94
CA THR A 14 12.63 -11.45 -48.02
C THR A 14 11.61 -11.04 -46.95
N SER A 15 11.59 -11.75 -45.83
CA SER A 15 10.86 -11.28 -44.68
C SER A 15 11.58 -10.00 -44.27
N ALA A 16 11.02 -8.85 -44.65
CA ALA A 16 11.40 -7.59 -44.05
C ALA A 16 11.14 -7.76 -42.55
N ALA A 17 12.21 -8.04 -41.79
CA ALA A 17 12.16 -7.96 -40.35
C ALA A 17 11.68 -6.54 -40.04
N ALA A 18 10.51 -6.41 -39.43
CA ALA A 18 10.01 -5.14 -38.94
C ALA A 18 11.14 -4.50 -38.13
N ALA A 19 11.63 -3.34 -38.57
CA ALA A 19 12.69 -2.63 -37.90
C ALA A 19 12.12 -2.15 -36.55
N LEU A 20 12.38 -2.92 -35.50
CA LEU A 20 11.97 -2.58 -34.14
C LEU A 20 12.57 -1.23 -33.75
N GLU A 21 11.82 -0.41 -33.04
CA GLU A 21 12.23 0.92 -32.61
C GLU A 21 13.36 0.80 -31.58
N PRO A 22 14.49 1.54 -31.74
CA PRO A 22 15.59 1.47 -30.80
C PRO A 22 15.17 2.05 -29.44
N GLN A 23 15.60 1.38 -28.37
CA GLN A 23 15.45 1.88 -27.00
C GLN A 23 16.79 2.00 -26.30
N THR A 24 16.84 2.82 -25.25
CA THR A 24 18.06 3.12 -24.50
C THR A 24 17.82 2.97 -23.00
N ILE A 25 18.87 2.57 -22.28
CA ILE A 25 18.89 2.49 -20.82
C ILE A 25 19.74 3.64 -20.31
N LYS A 26 19.25 4.35 -19.29
CA LYS A 26 20.00 5.44 -18.64
C LYS A 26 20.08 5.25 -17.14
N PHE A 27 21.30 5.16 -16.60
CA PHE A 27 21.49 5.21 -15.15
C PHE A 27 20.99 6.54 -14.57
N THR A 28 20.18 6.44 -13.53
CA THR A 28 19.68 7.60 -12.75
C THR A 28 20.38 7.71 -11.40
N SER A 29 21.15 6.70 -11.03
CA SER A 29 21.93 6.65 -9.79
C SER A 29 23.28 7.36 -9.95
N ALA A 30 23.66 8.13 -8.92
CA ALA A 30 24.94 8.82 -8.87
C ALA A 30 26.02 7.86 -8.33
N SER A 31 26.98 7.51 -9.19
CA SER A 31 28.09 6.62 -8.85
C SER A 31 28.91 7.17 -7.67
N PRO A 32 29.06 6.44 -6.56
CA PRO A 32 29.98 6.80 -5.49
C PRO A 32 31.40 6.47 -5.95
N SER A 33 32.04 7.39 -6.67
CA SER A 33 33.45 7.28 -7.05
C SER A 33 34.29 8.23 -6.18
N PRO A 34 35.08 7.74 -5.20
CA PRO A 34 35.40 6.33 -4.96
C PRO A 34 34.42 5.61 -4.02
N GLY A 35 34.19 4.32 -4.29
CA GLY A 35 33.57 3.39 -3.36
C GLY A 35 34.60 2.93 -2.32
N ILE A 36 34.17 2.60 -1.10
CA ILE A 36 35.05 2.16 -0.02
C ILE A 36 34.77 0.70 0.30
N VAL A 37 35.82 -0.14 0.31
CA VAL A 37 35.70 -1.56 0.70
C VAL A 37 35.14 -1.68 2.13
N GLY A 38 34.08 -2.45 2.31
CA GLY A 38 33.38 -2.59 3.60
C GLY A 38 32.59 -1.34 4.04
N GLY A 39 32.45 -0.34 3.16
CA GLY A 39 31.65 0.86 3.36
C GLY A 39 30.13 0.65 3.12
N PRO A 40 29.37 1.74 2.96
CA PRO A 40 27.93 1.66 2.71
C PRO A 40 27.63 0.99 1.36
N THR A 41 26.51 0.28 1.29
CA THR A 41 26.01 -0.36 0.06
C THR A 41 25.51 0.68 -0.94
N TYR A 42 25.75 0.47 -2.24
CA TYR A 42 25.29 1.34 -3.32
C TYR A 42 24.00 0.79 -3.94
N HIS A 43 22.96 1.60 -4.05
CA HIS A 43 21.71 1.22 -4.74
C HIS A 43 21.74 1.76 -6.17
N VAL A 44 21.80 0.86 -7.14
CA VAL A 44 21.80 1.17 -8.56
C VAL A 44 20.36 1.36 -9.05
N THR A 45 20.12 2.47 -9.73
CA THR A 45 18.86 2.72 -10.44
C THR A 45 19.15 3.13 -11.88
N ALA A 46 18.34 2.61 -12.80
CA ALA A 46 18.34 2.96 -14.21
C ALA A 46 16.91 3.06 -14.73
N MET A 47 16.71 3.92 -15.72
CA MET A 47 15.45 4.08 -16.44
C MET A 47 15.59 3.37 -17.78
N GLY A 48 14.71 2.37 -18.00
CA GLY A 48 14.61 1.66 -19.27
C GLY A 48 13.84 2.45 -20.33
N GLY A 49 13.85 1.97 -21.56
CA GLY A 49 13.14 2.55 -22.69
C GLY A 49 11.69 2.07 -22.84
N GLY A 50 11.13 2.31 -24.03
CA GLY A 50 9.71 2.13 -24.33
C GLY A 50 9.18 0.70 -24.31
N SER A 51 10.03 -0.34 -24.21
CA SER A 51 9.58 -1.74 -24.25
C SER A 51 8.73 -2.16 -23.06
N GLY A 52 8.81 -1.45 -21.93
CA GLY A 52 8.09 -1.79 -20.69
C GLY A 52 8.68 -2.98 -19.91
N GLU A 53 9.75 -3.59 -20.42
CA GLU A 53 10.46 -4.69 -19.74
C GLU A 53 11.34 -4.17 -18.60
N PRO A 54 11.53 -4.96 -17.52
CA PRO A 54 12.38 -4.55 -16.40
C PRO A 54 13.86 -4.46 -16.82
N VAL A 55 14.58 -3.51 -16.23
CA VAL A 55 16.04 -3.40 -16.38
C VAL A 55 16.71 -4.36 -15.41
N LEU A 56 17.52 -5.27 -15.93
CA LEU A 56 18.30 -6.23 -15.17
C LEU A 56 19.72 -5.70 -14.93
N PHE A 57 20.19 -5.78 -13.68
CA PHE A 57 21.54 -5.37 -13.30
C PHE A 57 22.43 -6.59 -13.06
N THR A 58 23.62 -6.60 -13.66
CA THR A 58 24.64 -7.61 -13.46
C THR A 58 26.00 -6.97 -13.20
N ILE A 59 26.93 -7.71 -12.58
CA ILE A 59 28.33 -7.29 -12.46
C ILE A 59 29.09 -7.91 -13.62
N ASP A 60 29.88 -7.10 -14.31
CA ASP A 60 30.76 -7.58 -15.39
C ASP A 60 31.75 -8.61 -14.81
N GLU A 61 32.07 -9.66 -15.59
CA GLU A 61 32.93 -10.76 -15.13
C GLU A 61 34.31 -10.27 -14.66
N SER A 62 34.83 -9.19 -15.25
CA SER A 62 36.11 -8.58 -14.83
C SER A 62 36.06 -7.97 -13.43
N SER A 63 34.86 -7.70 -12.91
CA SER A 63 34.59 -6.99 -11.66
C SER A 63 34.08 -7.89 -10.53
N ALA A 64 33.91 -9.20 -10.78
CA ALA A 64 33.37 -10.17 -9.81
C ALA A 64 34.19 -10.28 -8.50
N GLY A 65 35.47 -9.92 -8.53
CA GLY A 65 36.34 -9.87 -7.35
C GLY A 65 36.28 -8.55 -6.56
N ALA A 66 35.79 -7.46 -7.16
CA ALA A 66 35.73 -6.13 -6.55
C ALA A 66 34.36 -5.81 -5.94
N CYS A 67 33.29 -6.33 -6.55
CA CYS A 67 31.91 -6.07 -6.18
C CYS A 67 31.01 -7.30 -6.28
N THR A 68 29.95 -7.30 -5.47
CA THR A 68 28.82 -8.22 -5.62
C THR A 68 27.52 -7.43 -5.77
N ILE A 69 26.58 -7.91 -6.57
CA ILE A 69 25.24 -7.33 -6.72
C ILE A 69 24.18 -8.32 -6.26
N SER A 70 23.17 -7.84 -5.54
CA SER A 70 21.95 -8.58 -5.23
C SER A 70 20.77 -7.71 -5.61
N GLU A 71 20.04 -8.14 -6.64
CA GLU A 71 18.95 -7.39 -7.30
C GLU A 71 19.42 -6.04 -7.88
N SER A 72 19.45 -4.99 -7.06
CA SER A 72 19.92 -3.64 -7.40
C SER A 72 20.93 -3.07 -6.39
N THR A 73 21.32 -3.87 -5.39
CA THR A 73 22.22 -3.45 -4.30
C THR A 73 23.63 -3.97 -4.54
N VAL A 74 24.57 -3.06 -4.71
CA VAL A 74 26.00 -3.32 -4.92
C VAL A 74 26.77 -3.19 -3.62
N ARG A 75 27.62 -4.18 -3.36
CA ARG A 75 28.52 -4.29 -2.21
C ARG A 75 29.98 -4.34 -2.67
N PHE A 76 30.80 -3.47 -2.09
CA PHE A 76 32.22 -3.37 -2.36
C PHE A 76 33.02 -4.33 -1.48
N VAL A 77 33.63 -5.35 -2.07
CA VAL A 77 34.33 -6.43 -1.36
C VAL A 77 35.86 -6.33 -1.46
N ALA A 78 36.39 -5.73 -2.52
CA ALA A 78 37.82 -5.49 -2.69
C ALA A 78 38.10 -4.21 -3.47
N ALA A 79 39.30 -3.65 -3.30
CA ALA A 79 39.73 -2.49 -4.09
C ALA A 79 39.93 -2.92 -5.55
N GLY A 80 39.47 -2.09 -6.49
CA GLY A 80 39.44 -2.44 -7.91
C GLY A 80 38.37 -1.65 -8.65
N THR A 81 38.18 -1.97 -9.93
CA THR A 81 37.10 -1.39 -10.72
C THR A 81 35.86 -2.26 -10.61
N CYS A 82 34.73 -1.63 -10.38
CA CYS A 82 33.43 -2.26 -10.27
C CYS A 82 32.55 -1.77 -11.41
N THR A 83 32.37 -2.60 -12.43
CA THR A 83 31.53 -2.31 -13.59
C THR A 83 30.16 -2.98 -13.42
N ILE A 84 29.11 -2.17 -13.51
CA ILE A 84 27.72 -2.62 -13.44
C ILE A 84 27.12 -2.51 -14.82
N ASP A 85 26.54 -3.61 -15.28
CA ASP A 85 25.85 -3.72 -16.55
C ASP A 85 24.35 -3.64 -16.33
N ALA A 86 23.68 -2.78 -17.10
CA ALA A 86 22.23 -2.68 -17.14
C ALA A 86 21.74 -3.15 -18.51
N ASN A 87 20.90 -4.17 -18.50
CA ASN A 87 20.36 -4.83 -19.68
C ASN A 87 18.83 -4.76 -19.69
N GLN A 88 18.24 -4.54 -20.85
CA GLN A 88 16.79 -4.50 -21.02
C GLN A 88 16.41 -5.26 -22.30
N ALA A 89 15.53 -6.24 -22.15
CA ALA A 89 15.10 -7.09 -23.25
C ALA A 89 14.24 -6.34 -24.28
N ALA A 90 14.13 -6.92 -25.47
CA ALA A 90 13.17 -6.48 -26.49
C ALA A 90 11.74 -6.70 -26.00
N GLY A 91 10.81 -5.85 -26.41
CA GLY A 91 9.39 -5.96 -26.03
C GLY A 91 8.49 -5.12 -26.94
N GLY A 92 7.36 -5.68 -27.35
CA GLY A 92 6.45 -5.05 -28.31
C GLY A 92 7.14 -4.73 -29.64
N GLU A 93 7.06 -3.46 -30.04
CA GLU A 93 7.71 -2.92 -31.25
C GLU A 93 9.15 -2.43 -30.99
N PHE A 94 9.72 -2.62 -29.79
CA PHE A 94 11.06 -2.11 -29.42
C PHE A 94 12.13 -3.21 -29.42
N ALA A 95 13.32 -2.88 -29.95
CA ALA A 95 14.48 -3.78 -29.98
C ALA A 95 15.10 -3.94 -28.59
N ALA A 96 15.94 -4.95 -28.35
CA ALA A 96 16.69 -5.02 -27.09
C ALA A 96 17.57 -3.76 -26.94
N ALA A 97 17.60 -3.16 -25.75
CA ALA A 97 18.40 -1.96 -25.55
C ALA A 97 19.90 -2.32 -25.52
N PRO A 98 20.77 -1.48 -26.08
CA PRO A 98 22.21 -1.63 -25.90
C PRO A 98 22.55 -1.65 -24.41
N GLN A 99 23.43 -2.56 -24.00
CA GLN A 99 23.91 -2.66 -22.62
C GLN A 99 24.50 -1.32 -22.18
N ALA A 100 23.95 -0.74 -21.12
CA ALA A 100 24.51 0.45 -20.50
C ALA A 100 25.45 0.02 -19.38
N THR A 101 26.63 0.64 -19.30
CA THR A 101 27.61 0.32 -18.27
C THR A 101 27.86 1.52 -17.36
N GLN A 102 28.03 1.27 -16.06
CA GLN A 102 28.44 2.26 -15.06
C GLN A 102 29.64 1.72 -14.29
N SER A 103 30.78 2.41 -14.41
CA SER A 103 32.01 2.06 -13.71
C SER A 103 32.15 2.83 -12.40
N ILE A 104 32.64 2.14 -11.38
CA ILE A 104 32.89 2.67 -10.03
C ILE A 104 34.31 2.27 -9.62
N THR A 105 35.12 3.26 -9.25
CA THR A 105 36.45 2.98 -8.69
C THR A 105 36.31 2.68 -7.20
N VAL A 106 36.74 1.50 -6.77
CA VAL A 106 36.71 1.07 -5.36
C VAL A 106 38.10 1.19 -4.78
N THR A 107 38.21 1.90 -3.66
CA THR A 107 39.46 2.11 -2.92
C THR A 107 39.42 1.41 -1.57
N ALA A 108 40.58 0.91 -1.15
CA ALA A 108 40.74 0.39 0.20
C ALA A 108 40.62 1.54 1.21
N PRO A 109 40.07 1.30 2.41
CA PRO A 109 40.08 2.32 3.46
C PRO A 109 41.53 2.75 3.75
N PRO A 110 41.79 4.04 4.02
CA PRO A 110 43.12 4.52 4.32
C PRO A 110 43.68 3.80 5.55
N VAL A 111 44.79 3.08 5.37
CA VAL A 111 45.53 2.47 6.48
C VAL A 111 46.27 3.59 7.20
N THR A 112 45.75 4.00 8.34
CA THR A 112 46.46 4.94 9.22
C THR A 112 47.52 4.15 9.99
N ILE A 113 48.80 4.29 9.62
CA ILE A 113 49.91 3.72 10.41
C ILE A 113 50.12 4.63 11.63
N VAL A 114 49.62 4.21 12.79
CA VAL A 114 49.88 4.88 14.07
C VAL A 114 51.14 4.25 14.69
N PRO A 115 52.17 5.01 15.10
CA PRO A 115 53.28 4.48 15.90
C PRO A 115 52.73 3.94 17.23
N GLY A 116 53.20 2.78 17.68
CA GLY A 116 52.55 1.94 18.69
C GLY A 116 52.07 2.64 19.97
N PRO A 117 50.95 2.18 20.57
CA PRO A 117 50.41 2.83 21.75
C PRO A 117 51.35 2.62 22.94
N GLY A 118 51.69 3.71 23.63
CA GLY A 118 52.12 3.64 25.03
C GLY A 118 51.09 2.89 25.88
N PRO A 119 51.43 2.49 27.13
CA PRO A 119 50.55 1.67 27.95
C PRO A 119 49.15 2.27 27.95
N PRO A 120 48.12 1.49 27.57
CA PRO A 120 46.81 2.04 27.28
C PRO A 120 46.34 2.81 28.52
N PRO A 121 45.91 4.07 28.37
CA PRO A 121 45.14 4.70 29.43
C PRO A 121 43.99 3.75 29.76
N ALA A 122 43.72 3.57 31.06
CA ALA A 122 42.64 2.71 31.53
C ALA A 122 41.41 2.95 30.65
N PRO A 123 40.78 1.89 30.12
CA PRO A 123 39.70 2.06 29.16
C PRO A 123 38.68 3.02 29.78
N PRO A 124 38.21 4.04 29.04
CA PRO A 124 37.07 4.80 29.50
C PRO A 124 35.99 3.79 29.86
N PRO A 125 35.25 3.96 30.98
CA PRO A 125 34.21 3.01 31.35
C PRO A 125 33.35 2.80 30.11
N SER A 126 33.23 1.53 29.68
CA SER A 126 32.48 1.17 28.47
C SER A 126 31.23 2.04 28.42
N PRO A 127 30.94 2.74 27.31
CA PRO A 127 29.65 3.41 27.20
C PRO A 127 28.62 2.35 27.55
N ALA A 128 27.85 2.62 28.62
CA ALA A 128 26.85 1.69 29.12
C ALA A 128 26.09 1.19 27.90
N PRO A 129 25.86 -0.14 27.79
CA PRO A 129 25.23 -0.72 26.60
C PRO A 129 24.05 0.18 26.23
N SER A 130 24.08 0.73 25.01
CA SER A 130 23.00 1.57 24.52
C SER A 130 21.71 0.87 24.92
N PRO A 131 20.83 1.51 25.72
CA PRO A 131 19.66 0.84 26.21
C PRO A 131 18.96 0.22 25.00
N PRO A 132 18.52 -1.05 25.09
CA PRO A 132 17.91 -1.75 23.94
C PRO A 132 16.93 -0.79 23.29
N PRO A 133 16.87 -0.71 21.94
CA PRO A 133 15.97 0.20 21.25
C PRO A 133 14.62 0.07 21.92
N ARG A 134 14.17 1.15 22.57
CA ARG A 134 12.95 1.13 23.38
C ARG A 134 11.91 0.45 22.51
N PRO A 135 11.25 -0.63 22.98
CA PRO A 135 10.25 -1.31 22.18
C PRO A 135 9.38 -0.24 21.55
N GLY A 136 9.33 -0.21 20.21
CA GLY A 136 8.43 0.71 19.52
C GLY A 136 7.06 0.57 20.15
N PRO A 137 6.30 1.68 20.32
CA PRO A 137 5.01 1.61 20.99
C PRO A 137 4.22 0.43 20.42
N THR A 138 3.84 -0.50 21.30
CA THR A 138 3.12 -1.71 20.90
C THR A 138 1.94 -1.30 20.02
N PRO A 139 1.76 -1.89 18.83
CA PRO A 139 0.72 -1.45 17.91
C PRO A 139 -0.64 -1.43 18.60
N ASN A 140 -1.20 -0.23 18.79
CA ASN A 140 -2.41 -0.08 19.59
C ASN A 140 -3.61 0.22 18.68
N SER A 141 -4.35 -0.83 18.37
CA SER A 141 -5.66 -0.71 17.72
C SER A 141 -6.79 -0.33 18.70
N LYS A 142 -6.50 -0.02 19.98
CA LYS A 142 -7.53 0.52 20.88
C LYS A 142 -7.84 1.97 20.52
N PHE A 143 -9.12 2.29 20.57
CA PHE A 143 -9.64 3.63 20.43
C PHE A 143 -10.71 3.86 21.49
N THR A 144 -10.89 5.11 21.91
CA THR A 144 -11.90 5.45 22.91
C THR A 144 -13.10 6.09 22.24
N ALA A 145 -14.24 5.42 22.42
CA ALA A 145 -15.59 5.90 22.12
C ALA A 145 -15.84 7.23 22.82
N GLY A 146 -15.93 8.32 22.04
CA GLY A 146 -16.22 9.64 22.58
C GLY A 146 -17.70 10.00 22.48
N LYS A 147 -17.97 11.29 22.29
CA LYS A 147 -19.33 11.83 22.26
C LYS A 147 -20.01 11.49 20.93
N SER A 148 -21.29 11.14 21.01
CA SER A 148 -22.17 10.99 19.84
C SER A 148 -23.25 12.06 19.84
N SER A 149 -23.54 12.63 18.67
CA SER A 149 -24.55 13.67 18.47
C SER A 149 -25.22 13.51 17.10
N PHE A 150 -26.28 14.27 16.83
CA PHE A 150 -26.94 14.29 15.53
C PHE A 150 -27.46 15.67 15.17
N GLU A 151 -27.59 15.92 13.86
CA GLU A 151 -28.15 17.13 13.30
C GLU A 151 -29.67 16.95 13.07
N PRO A 152 -30.55 17.72 13.76
CA PRO A 152 -31.99 17.49 13.70
C PRO A 152 -32.64 17.73 12.33
N ALA A 153 -32.07 18.60 11.51
CA ALA A 153 -32.61 18.95 10.20
C ALA A 153 -32.35 17.85 9.16
N THR A 154 -31.13 17.32 9.12
CA THR A 154 -30.67 16.38 8.09
C THR A 154 -30.69 14.92 8.56
N GLY A 155 -30.67 14.70 9.87
CA GLY A 155 -30.47 13.39 10.48
C GLY A 155 -29.03 12.89 10.39
N ARG A 156 -28.05 13.74 10.02
CA ARG A 156 -26.62 13.37 10.07
C ARG A 156 -26.23 13.03 11.50
N VAL A 157 -25.46 11.97 11.67
CA VAL A 157 -24.91 11.58 12.97
C VAL A 157 -23.44 11.93 13.02
N ILE A 158 -23.00 12.38 14.18
CA ILE A 158 -21.65 12.85 14.43
C ILE A 158 -21.09 12.00 15.56
N PHE A 159 -19.98 11.33 15.31
CA PHE A 159 -19.24 10.56 16.31
C PHE A 159 -17.86 11.17 16.46
N VAL A 160 -17.45 11.39 17.70
CA VAL A 160 -16.10 11.83 18.04
C VAL A 160 -15.37 10.65 18.66
N GLU A 161 -14.30 10.22 18.03
CA GLU A 161 -13.47 9.10 18.47
C GLU A 161 -12.07 9.61 18.77
N THR A 162 -11.38 8.97 19.71
CA THR A 162 -9.98 9.31 20.02
C THR A 162 -9.09 8.10 19.81
N ILE A 163 -8.02 8.29 19.04
CA ILE A 163 -7.06 7.25 18.67
C ILE A 163 -5.63 7.69 18.99
N THR A 164 -4.84 6.72 19.45
CA THR A 164 -3.43 6.94 19.80
C THR A 164 -2.50 6.76 18.60
N ASP A 165 -2.84 5.83 17.71
CA ASP A 165 -2.08 5.54 16.49
C ASP A 165 -2.88 5.91 15.23
N PRO A 166 -2.20 6.28 14.13
CA PRO A 166 -2.86 6.40 12.83
C PRO A 166 -3.31 5.03 12.33
N GLY A 167 -4.37 4.99 11.52
CA GLY A 167 -4.87 3.73 11.01
C GLY A 167 -6.15 3.85 10.20
N THR A 168 -6.79 2.70 9.98
CA THR A 168 -8.03 2.61 9.20
C THR A 168 -9.22 2.37 10.12
N PHE A 169 -10.21 3.25 10.04
CA PHE A 169 -11.54 2.99 10.58
C PHE A 169 -12.43 2.35 9.52
N ARG A 170 -13.22 1.39 9.96
CA ARG A 170 -14.37 0.84 9.25
C ARG A 170 -15.60 1.08 10.11
N TRP A 171 -16.69 1.58 9.53
CA TRP A 171 -17.93 1.78 10.27
C TRP A 171 -19.11 1.14 9.56
N MET A 172 -20.02 0.62 10.36
CA MET A 172 -21.31 0.12 9.92
C MET A 172 -22.38 0.60 10.91
N LEU A 173 -23.26 1.47 10.43
CA LEU A 173 -24.39 1.98 11.19
C LEU A 173 -25.66 1.32 10.68
N THR A 174 -26.52 0.89 11.60
CA THR A 174 -27.78 0.25 11.28
C THR A 174 -28.93 0.82 12.09
N VAL A 175 -30.12 0.82 11.50
CA VAL A 175 -31.38 1.13 12.18
C VAL A 175 -32.34 -0.06 12.08
N PRO A 176 -33.20 -0.28 13.08
CA PRO A 176 -34.23 -1.29 12.99
C PRO A 176 -35.22 -0.92 11.88
N ASN A 177 -35.46 -1.84 10.94
CA ASN A 177 -36.45 -1.65 9.89
C ASN A 177 -37.90 -1.70 10.42
N GLY A 178 -38.15 -2.15 11.66
CA GLY A 178 -39.46 -2.47 12.26
C GLY A 178 -40.68 -1.59 11.91
N LYS A 179 -41.22 -0.81 12.85
CA LYS A 179 -42.49 -0.04 12.68
C LYS A 179 -42.40 1.11 11.66
N PHE A 180 -41.21 1.36 11.12
CA PHE A 180 -40.88 2.49 10.23
C PHE A 180 -40.51 2.05 8.80
N GLY A 181 -40.67 0.75 8.50
CA GLY A 181 -39.95 0.03 7.46
C GLY A 181 -40.08 0.51 6.02
N VAL A 182 -38.96 0.39 5.30
CA VAL A 182 -38.81 0.61 3.86
C VAL A 182 -39.03 -0.68 3.08
N PHE A 183 -38.80 -1.83 3.72
CA PHE A 183 -39.02 -3.16 3.16
C PHE A 183 -40.31 -3.76 3.73
N ALA A 184 -41.22 -4.18 2.87
CA ALA A 184 -42.48 -4.83 3.25
C ALA A 184 -42.25 -6.32 3.50
N SER A 185 -42.78 -6.84 4.61
CA SER A 185 -42.96 -8.27 4.82
C SER A 185 -44.06 -8.76 3.87
N ARG A 186 -43.69 -9.44 2.77
CA ARG A 186 -44.67 -10.24 2.03
C ARG A 186 -44.81 -11.59 2.74
N SER A 187 -45.90 -11.72 3.49
CA SER A 187 -46.64 -12.90 4.01
C SER A 187 -45.92 -14.14 4.56
N LYS A 188 -44.60 -14.32 4.45
CA LYS A 188 -43.90 -15.57 4.86
C LYS A 188 -42.83 -15.41 5.93
N CYS A 189 -42.57 -14.21 6.45
CA CYS A 189 -41.58 -13.97 7.51
C CYS A 189 -42.23 -13.32 8.74
N ARG A 190 -41.83 -13.73 9.96
CA ARG A 190 -42.28 -13.11 11.22
C ARG A 190 -41.94 -11.62 11.25
N VAL A 191 -42.73 -10.85 11.99
CA VAL A 191 -42.53 -9.41 12.21
C VAL A 191 -41.09 -9.14 12.64
N GLY A 192 -40.39 -8.21 11.97
CA GLY A 192 -38.97 -7.91 12.22
C GLY A 192 -37.98 -8.66 11.31
N LEU A 193 -38.45 -9.60 10.49
CA LEU A 193 -37.65 -10.29 9.47
C LEU A 193 -38.12 -9.87 8.06
N VAL A 194 -37.17 -9.77 7.12
CA VAL A 194 -37.43 -9.54 5.68
C VAL A 194 -36.91 -10.72 4.88
N ARG A 195 -37.61 -11.09 3.81
CA ARG A 195 -37.20 -12.19 2.92
C ARG A 195 -36.15 -11.69 1.93
N LEU A 196 -34.92 -12.17 2.07
CA LEU A 196 -33.79 -11.88 1.17
C LEU A 196 -33.27 -13.21 0.61
N ALA A 197 -33.27 -13.36 -0.73
CA ALA A 197 -32.87 -14.59 -1.42
C ALA A 197 -33.54 -15.86 -0.85
N GLY A 198 -34.86 -15.79 -0.64
CA GLY A 198 -35.64 -16.93 -0.13
C GLY A 198 -35.60 -17.15 1.39
N LYS A 199 -34.60 -16.61 2.12
CA LYS A 199 -34.44 -16.77 3.58
C LYS A 199 -34.94 -15.55 4.36
N CYS A 200 -35.56 -15.76 5.53
CA CYS A 200 -35.95 -14.68 6.43
C CYS A 200 -34.72 -14.19 7.22
N ARG A 201 -34.31 -12.93 7.03
CA ARG A 201 -33.16 -12.33 7.72
C ARG A 201 -33.60 -11.16 8.60
N PRO A 202 -32.86 -10.83 9.69
CA PRO A 202 -33.12 -9.65 10.52
C PRO A 202 -33.18 -8.38 9.66
N SER A 203 -34.24 -7.62 9.82
CA SER A 203 -34.46 -6.40 9.04
C SER A 203 -33.71 -5.21 9.66
N ARG A 204 -32.40 -5.15 9.42
CA ARG A 204 -31.59 -3.95 9.73
C ARG A 204 -31.38 -3.15 8.46
N VAL A 205 -31.75 -1.88 8.48
CA VAL A 205 -31.48 -0.95 7.37
C VAL A 205 -30.11 -0.33 7.61
N ILE A 206 -29.25 -0.34 6.59
CA ILE A 206 -27.95 0.33 6.65
C ILE A 206 -28.18 1.83 6.69
N PHE A 207 -27.72 2.47 7.75
CA PHE A 207 -27.76 3.91 7.92
C PHE A 207 -26.58 4.58 7.22
N SER A 208 -25.38 4.10 7.47
CA SER A 208 -24.15 4.56 6.83
C SER A 208 -23.12 3.45 6.94
N MET A 209 -22.31 3.28 5.92
CA MET A 209 -21.21 2.31 5.92
C MET A 209 -20.06 2.92 5.14
N GLY A 210 -18.84 2.65 5.57
CA GLY A 210 -17.66 3.16 4.89
C GLY A 210 -16.38 2.86 5.64
N THR A 211 -15.30 3.33 5.05
CA THR A 211 -13.94 3.18 5.57
C THR A 211 -13.18 4.47 5.36
N ALA A 212 -12.32 4.84 6.31
CA ALA A 212 -11.43 6.00 6.17
C ALA A 212 -10.10 5.74 6.87
N SER A 213 -9.02 6.21 6.25
CA SER A 213 -7.72 6.34 6.90
C SER A 213 -7.68 7.64 7.68
N VAL A 214 -7.16 7.62 8.91
CA VAL A 214 -7.18 8.75 9.82
C VAL A 214 -5.83 8.90 10.53
N PRO A 215 -5.40 10.14 10.82
CA PRO A 215 -4.22 10.40 11.64
C PRO A 215 -4.51 10.12 13.11
N ALA A 216 -3.46 9.95 13.92
CA ALA A 216 -3.59 9.89 15.38
C ALA A 216 -4.22 11.19 15.94
N GLY A 217 -5.02 11.08 16.99
CA GLY A 217 -5.70 12.19 17.65
C GLY A 217 -7.23 12.07 17.70
N VAL A 218 -7.90 13.22 17.77
CA VAL A 218 -9.37 13.31 17.83
C VAL A 218 -9.94 13.31 16.41
N VAL A 219 -10.78 12.32 16.11
CA VAL A 219 -11.39 12.14 14.79
C VAL A 219 -12.90 12.39 14.87
N ILE A 220 -13.44 13.14 13.92
CA ILE A 220 -14.87 13.50 13.87
C ILE A 220 -15.52 12.86 12.63
N PHE A 221 -16.34 11.84 12.83
CA PHE A 221 -17.10 11.18 11.77
C PHE A 221 -18.46 11.84 11.58
N LYS A 222 -18.62 12.60 10.49
CA LYS A 222 -19.89 13.22 10.07
C LYS A 222 -20.61 12.33 9.06
N LEU A 223 -21.39 11.38 9.54
CA LEU A 223 -21.98 10.32 8.72
C LEU A 223 -23.38 10.68 8.23
N ARG A 224 -23.54 10.64 6.91
CA ARG A 224 -24.82 10.93 6.25
C ARG A 224 -25.73 9.69 6.22
N PRO A 225 -27.04 9.84 6.45
CA PRO A 225 -27.99 8.74 6.29
C PRO A 225 -28.10 8.33 4.82
N SER A 226 -28.15 7.02 4.59
CA SER A 226 -28.50 6.42 3.30
C SER A 226 -29.94 6.78 2.91
N PRO A 227 -30.32 6.72 1.61
CA PRO A 227 -31.69 6.99 1.17
C PRO A 227 -32.75 6.17 1.94
N SER A 228 -32.45 4.89 2.20
CA SER A 228 -33.32 3.99 2.96
C SER A 228 -33.45 4.43 4.42
N ALA A 229 -32.35 4.80 5.07
CA ALA A 229 -32.39 5.29 6.44
C ALA A 229 -33.08 6.66 6.56
N LEU A 230 -32.92 7.53 5.57
CA LEU A 230 -33.59 8.81 5.50
C LEU A 230 -35.12 8.63 5.41
N LYS A 231 -35.59 7.61 4.68
CA LYS A 231 -37.01 7.23 4.65
C LYS A 231 -37.51 6.74 6.02
N VAL A 232 -36.72 5.94 6.73
CA VAL A 232 -37.01 5.52 8.12
C VAL A 232 -37.14 6.73 9.04
N LEU A 233 -36.19 7.66 9.00
CA LEU A 233 -36.19 8.87 9.82
C LEU A 233 -37.39 9.79 9.51
N LYS A 234 -37.71 10.00 8.23
CA LYS A 234 -38.89 10.78 7.80
C LYS A 234 -40.20 10.15 8.26
N ASN A 235 -40.32 8.82 8.21
CA ASN A 235 -41.48 8.11 8.74
C ASN A 235 -41.59 8.25 10.27
N ALA A 236 -40.47 8.21 10.98
CA ALA A 236 -40.44 8.42 12.43
C ALA A 236 -40.81 9.86 12.81
N LEU A 237 -40.38 10.85 12.02
CA LEU A 237 -40.78 12.25 12.17
C LEU A 237 -42.30 12.43 12.09
N LYS A 238 -42.96 11.81 11.11
CA LYS A 238 -44.45 11.82 11.00
C LYS A 238 -45.12 11.26 12.25
N ARG A 239 -44.49 10.28 12.90
CA ARG A 239 -44.97 9.65 14.16
C ARG A 239 -44.47 10.36 15.43
N LYS A 240 -43.76 11.49 15.31
CA LYS A 240 -43.10 12.24 16.40
C LYS A 240 -42.15 11.37 17.26
N GLN A 241 -41.65 10.27 16.70
CA GLN A 241 -40.77 9.31 17.37
C GLN A 241 -39.32 9.45 16.90
N GLY A 242 -38.37 9.06 17.77
CA GLY A 242 -36.95 8.95 17.43
C GLY A 242 -36.57 7.52 17.07
N VAL A 243 -35.56 7.35 16.25
CA VAL A 243 -35.03 6.05 15.78
C VAL A 243 -33.71 5.77 16.48
N LEU A 244 -33.54 4.55 16.99
CA LEU A 244 -32.26 4.09 17.53
C LEU A 244 -31.33 3.70 16.38
N VAL A 245 -30.21 4.38 16.27
CA VAL A 245 -29.12 4.06 15.35
C VAL A 245 -28.02 3.35 16.14
N THR A 246 -27.64 2.15 15.70
CA THR A 246 -26.53 1.40 16.27
C THR A 246 -25.33 1.52 15.34
N ALA A 247 -24.25 2.12 15.82
CA ALA A 247 -22.99 2.31 15.12
C ALA A 247 -21.95 1.31 15.63
N THR A 248 -21.36 0.53 14.74
CA THR A 248 -20.17 -0.27 15.06
C THR A 248 -18.98 0.32 14.32
N PHE A 249 -17.98 0.76 15.09
CA PHE A 249 -16.70 1.22 14.58
C PHE A 249 -15.67 0.13 14.83
N THR A 250 -14.88 -0.19 13.81
CA THR A 250 -13.75 -1.10 13.88
C THR A 250 -12.50 -0.34 13.47
N PHE A 251 -11.50 -0.31 14.33
CA PHE A 251 -10.23 0.36 14.08
C PHE A 251 -9.10 -0.65 13.98
N GLN A 252 -8.21 -0.42 13.02
CA GLN A 252 -6.96 -1.16 12.87
C GLN A 252 -5.82 -0.15 12.67
N SER A 253 -4.84 -0.20 13.57
CA SER A 253 -3.65 0.64 13.48
C SER A 253 -2.84 0.28 12.24
N SER A 254 -2.30 1.29 11.54
CA SER A 254 -1.37 1.07 10.43
C SER A 254 0.00 0.57 10.90
N ARG A 255 0.28 0.65 12.21
CA ARG A 255 1.48 0.09 12.84
C ARG A 255 1.37 -1.42 13.13
N GLY A 256 0.21 -2.03 12.86
CA GLY A 256 -0.07 -3.45 13.10
C GLY A 256 -1.08 -3.70 14.24
N GLY A 257 -1.24 -4.96 14.62
CA GLY A 257 -2.17 -5.39 15.70
C GLY A 257 -3.57 -5.80 15.21
N SER A 258 -4.28 -6.57 16.04
CA SER A 258 -5.64 -7.04 15.72
C SER A 258 -6.65 -5.89 15.71
N PRO A 259 -7.65 -5.91 14.82
CA PRO A 259 -8.68 -4.88 14.78
C PRO A 259 -9.54 -4.91 16.06
N VAL A 260 -9.84 -3.74 16.63
CA VAL A 260 -10.73 -3.60 17.79
C VAL A 260 -12.05 -3.00 17.33
N SER A 261 -13.17 -3.47 17.87
CA SER A 261 -14.49 -2.96 17.53
C SER A 261 -15.23 -2.43 18.76
N HIS A 262 -15.81 -1.24 18.66
CA HIS A 262 -16.73 -0.67 19.65
C HIS A 262 -18.09 -0.39 19.02
N THR A 263 -19.14 -0.58 19.82
CA THR A 263 -20.52 -0.29 19.41
C THR A 263 -21.09 0.85 20.24
N GLN A 264 -21.72 1.81 19.58
CA GLN A 264 -22.40 2.94 20.19
C GLN A 264 -23.83 3.03 19.69
N THR A 265 -24.74 3.51 20.53
CA THR A 265 -26.15 3.69 20.16
C THR A 265 -26.56 5.14 20.38
N ILE A 266 -27.27 5.71 19.40
CA ILE A 266 -27.77 7.07 19.46
C ILE A 266 -29.23 7.13 19.02
N ARG A 267 -30.05 7.92 19.73
CA ARG A 267 -31.45 8.15 19.38
C ARG A 267 -31.58 9.39 18.51
N VAL A 268 -31.84 9.20 17.22
CA VAL A 268 -31.97 10.28 16.24
C VAL A 268 -33.43 10.69 16.11
N LYS A 269 -33.75 11.96 16.33
CA LYS A 269 -35.10 12.52 16.19
C LYS A 269 -35.05 13.75 15.30
N LEU A 270 -35.56 13.64 14.07
CA LEU A 270 -35.65 14.78 13.17
C LEU A 270 -36.57 15.87 13.75
N ARG A 271 -36.31 17.11 13.36
CA ARG A 271 -37.17 18.27 13.60
C ARG A 271 -37.42 19.00 12.27
N LYS A 272 -38.62 19.55 12.12
CA LYS A 272 -38.92 20.47 11.02
C LYS A 272 -38.38 21.85 11.34
#